data_AF-D7T7W4-F1
#
_entry.id   AF-D7T7W4-F1
#
_cell.length_a   1.000
_cell.length_b   1.000
_cell.length_c   1.000
_cell.angle_alpha   90.00
_cell.angle_beta   90.00
_cell.angle_gamma   90.00
#
_symmetry.space_group_name_H-M   'P 1'
#
loop_
_entity.id
_entity.type
_entity.pdbx_description
1 polymer ?
#
loop_
_entity_poly.entity_id
_entity_poly.type
_entity_poly.pdbx_seq_one_letter_code
_entity_poly.pdbx_strand_id
1 'polypeptide(L)'
;MARCPNLKSSRLNRAVPLDALQRILAHAPQLVDLDTGSYVHDPDAETVIKLISTFQKCKSMRSMSGFLEVAPLCPPAIYPICSNLTSLNLSYAPGMHGDELIKLIHHYKKLRRLWILDCNGGHKERSLITILANC
;
A
#
# COMPACT_ATOMS: atom_id res chain seq x y z
N MET A 1 -5.64 -18.28 -19.23
CA MET A 1 -5.46 -17.30 -18.14
C MET A 1 -6.42 -17.65 -17.02
N ALA A 2 -5.91 -18.13 -15.88
CA ALA A 2 -6.73 -18.56 -14.76
C ALA A 2 -7.23 -17.34 -13.97
N ARG A 3 -8.55 -17.16 -13.90
CA ARG A 3 -9.17 -16.24 -12.93
C ARG A 3 -9.23 -16.98 -11.59
N CYS A 4 -8.73 -16.35 -10.53
CA CYS A 4 -8.81 -16.89 -9.17
C CYS A 4 -9.92 -16.13 -8.40
N PRO A 5 -11.21 -16.45 -8.62
CA PRO A 5 -12.33 -15.67 -8.06
C PRO A 5 -12.33 -15.62 -6.53
N ASN A 6 -11.71 -16.60 -5.87
CA ASN A 6 -11.66 -16.71 -4.41
C ASN A 6 -10.40 -16.11 -3.77
N LEU A 7 -9.49 -15.53 -4.56
CA LEU A 7 -8.28 -14.90 -4.01
C LEU A 7 -8.67 -13.61 -3.27
N LYS A 8 -8.67 -13.67 -1.94
CA LYS A 8 -8.96 -12.52 -1.06
C LYS A 8 -7.70 -11.85 -0.53
N SER A 9 -6.61 -12.59 -0.41
CA SER A 9 -5.32 -12.07 0.06
C SER A 9 -4.23 -12.45 -0.93
N SER A 10 -3.37 -11.51 -1.30
CA SER A 10 -2.17 -11.76 -2.08
C SER A 10 -0.97 -11.21 -1.34
N ARG A 11 0.00 -12.08 -1.03
CA ARG A 11 1.29 -11.68 -0.46
C ARG A 11 2.41 -11.87 -1.46
N LEU A 12 3.00 -10.79 -1.94
CA LEU A 12 4.11 -10.86 -2.90
C LEU A 12 5.44 -10.96 -2.13
N ASN A 13 6.03 -12.16 -2.10
CA ASN A 13 7.25 -12.44 -1.31
C ASN A 13 8.57 -12.07 -2.03
N ARG A 14 8.52 -11.59 -3.28
CA ARG A 14 9.68 -11.21 -4.10
C ARG A 14 9.43 -9.86 -4.75
N ALA A 15 10.48 -9.19 -5.21
CA ALA A 15 10.34 -8.01 -6.06
C ALA A 15 9.48 -8.36 -7.28
N VAL A 16 8.28 -7.78 -7.36
CA VAL A 16 7.38 -7.95 -8.50
C VAL A 16 7.41 -6.66 -9.30
N PRO A 17 7.72 -6.70 -10.60
CA PRO A 17 7.66 -5.52 -11.45
C PRO A 17 6.27 -4.87 -11.41
N LEU A 18 6.20 -3.54 -11.53
CA LEU A 18 4.91 -2.84 -11.47
C LEU A 18 3.89 -3.34 -12.46
N ASP A 19 4.30 -3.66 -13.68
CA ASP A 19 3.39 -4.23 -14.68
C ASP A 19 2.80 -5.57 -14.25
N ALA A 20 3.58 -6.40 -13.56
CA ALA A 20 3.09 -7.65 -13.03
C ALA A 20 2.10 -7.41 -11.89
N LEU A 21 2.38 -6.47 -10.98
CA LEU A 21 1.44 -6.05 -9.94
C LEU A 21 0.14 -5.50 -10.56
N GLN A 22 0.24 -4.64 -11.56
CA GLN A 22 -0.89 -4.08 -12.29
C GLN A 22 -1.76 -5.19 -12.91
N ARG A 23 -1.13 -6.18 -13.57
CA ARG A 23 -1.84 -7.31 -14.18
C ARG A 23 -2.54 -8.17 -13.12
N ILE A 24 -1.89 -8.42 -11.99
CA ILE A 24 -2.51 -9.16 -10.87
C ILE A 24 -3.76 -8.44 -10.39
N LEU A 25 -3.67 -7.13 -10.13
CA LEU A 25 -4.80 -6.32 -9.65
C LEU A 25 -5.92 -6.22 -10.68
N ALA A 26 -5.58 -6.11 -11.97
CA ALA A 26 -6.57 -6.11 -13.05
C ALA A 26 -7.35 -7.43 -13.14
N HIS A 27 -6.73 -8.56 -12.78
CA HIS A 27 -7.37 -9.88 -12.78
C HIS A 27 -8.03 -10.26 -11.43
N ALA A 28 -7.73 -9.52 -10.35
CA ALA A 28 -8.26 -9.76 -9.01
C ALA A 28 -8.81 -8.47 -8.36
N PRO A 29 -9.79 -7.76 -8.95
CA PRO A 29 -10.37 -6.55 -8.36
C PRO A 29 -11.11 -6.80 -7.02
N GLN A 30 -11.43 -8.07 -6.72
CA GLN A 30 -12.05 -8.51 -5.48
C GLN A 30 -11.08 -8.68 -4.31
N LEU A 31 -9.78 -8.45 -4.50
CA LEU A 31 -8.77 -8.60 -3.47
C LEU A 31 -9.10 -7.72 -2.26
N VAL A 32 -8.95 -8.29 -1.07
CA VAL A 32 -9.20 -7.63 0.22
C VAL A 32 -7.88 -7.20 0.85
N ASP A 33 -6.86 -8.04 0.77
CA ASP A 33 -5.55 -7.80 1.38
C ASP A 33 -4.43 -7.91 0.34
N LEU A 34 -3.56 -6.91 0.27
CA LEU A 34 -2.39 -6.88 -0.62
C LEU A 34 -1.11 -6.65 0.18
N ASP A 35 -0.09 -7.46 -0.09
CA ASP A 35 1.30 -7.14 0.20
C ASP A 35 2.00 -6.89 -1.14
N THR A 36 2.50 -5.68 -1.35
CA THR A 36 3.14 -5.28 -2.62
C THR A 36 4.50 -5.92 -2.81
N GLY A 37 5.13 -6.46 -1.76
CA GLY A 37 6.52 -6.90 -1.80
C GLY A 37 7.52 -5.76 -2.03
N SER A 38 8.77 -6.11 -2.32
CA SER A 38 9.85 -5.15 -2.60
C SER A 38 9.65 -4.44 -3.94
N TYR A 39 9.96 -3.15 -3.93
CA TYR A 39 9.92 -2.26 -5.08
C TYR A 39 11.35 -1.94 -5.53
N VAL A 40 11.70 -2.24 -6.78
CA VAL A 40 13.11 -2.17 -7.23
C VAL A 40 13.36 -1.19 -8.39
N HIS A 41 12.36 -0.44 -8.87
CA HIS A 41 12.52 0.30 -10.14
C HIS A 41 11.85 1.67 -10.18
N ASP A 42 12.53 2.75 -10.58
CA ASP A 42 11.91 4.06 -10.83
C ASP A 42 10.96 4.01 -12.05
N PRO A 43 9.64 3.92 -11.86
CA PRO A 43 8.72 3.65 -12.96
C PRO A 43 8.47 4.93 -13.76
N ASP A 44 8.24 4.79 -15.06
CA ASP A 44 7.77 5.91 -15.86
C ASP A 44 6.35 6.36 -15.40
N ALA A 45 6.01 7.60 -15.72
CA ALA A 45 4.75 8.20 -15.30
C ALA A 45 3.50 7.46 -15.84
N GLU A 46 3.57 6.86 -17.03
CA GLU A 46 2.45 6.12 -17.63
C GLU A 46 2.16 4.84 -16.84
N THR A 47 3.21 4.10 -16.47
CA THR A 47 3.12 2.91 -15.62
C THR A 47 2.49 3.25 -14.26
N VAL A 48 2.87 4.37 -13.66
CA VAL A 48 2.28 4.85 -12.40
C VAL A 48 0.80 5.18 -12.55
N ILE A 49 0.42 5.95 -13.58
CA ILE A 49 -0.98 6.31 -13.84
C ILE A 49 -1.84 5.06 -14.05
N LYS A 50 -1.34 4.10 -14.83
CA LYS A 50 -2.04 2.83 -15.10
C LYS A 50 -2.21 2.01 -13.83
N LEU A 51 -1.19 1.97 -12.97
CA LEU A 51 -1.26 1.28 -11.68
C LEU A 51 -2.32 1.93 -10.77
N ILE A 52 -2.31 3.26 -10.62
CA ILE A 52 -3.29 4.01 -9.82
C ILE A 52 -4.71 3.72 -10.32
N SER A 53 -4.95 3.80 -11.63
CA SER A 53 -6.27 3.53 -12.21
C SER A 53 -6.75 2.09 -11.97
N THR A 54 -5.82 1.14 -11.86
CA THR A 54 -6.12 -0.27 -11.58
C THR A 54 -6.47 -0.47 -10.11
N PHE A 55 -5.72 0.15 -9.20
CA PHE A 55 -6.04 0.17 -7.77
C PHE A 55 -7.42 0.80 -7.50
N GLN A 56 -7.77 1.89 -8.18
CA GLN A 56 -9.07 2.52 -8.03
C GLN A 56 -10.24 1.59 -8.36
N LYS A 57 -10.03 0.55 -9.18
CA LYS A 57 -11.04 -0.48 -9.48
C LYS A 57 -11.13 -1.57 -8.39
N CYS A 58 -10.12 -1.70 -7.53
CA CYS A 58 -10.07 -2.67 -6.44
C CYS A 58 -10.87 -2.17 -5.21
N LYS A 59 -12.20 -2.09 -5.33
CA LYS A 59 -13.08 -1.50 -4.31
C LYS A 59 -13.21 -2.31 -3.03
N SER A 60 -12.90 -3.61 -3.09
CA SER A 60 -12.97 -4.53 -1.94
C SER A 60 -11.75 -4.46 -1.03
N MET A 61 -10.68 -3.77 -1.44
CA MET A 61 -9.42 -3.73 -0.71
C MET A 61 -9.58 -3.02 0.64
N ARG A 62 -9.13 -3.71 1.71
CA ARG A 62 -9.22 -3.27 3.11
C ARG A 62 -7.86 -3.18 3.79
N SER A 63 -6.86 -3.91 3.31
CA SER A 63 -5.52 -3.94 3.89
C SER A 63 -4.43 -3.87 2.83
N MET A 64 -3.38 -3.08 3.11
CA MET A 64 -2.16 -3.04 2.31
C MET A 64 -0.90 -3.11 3.17
N SER A 65 0.16 -3.69 2.61
CA SER A 65 1.49 -3.85 3.21
C SER A 65 2.54 -3.98 2.10
N GLY A 66 3.82 -4.08 2.48
CA GLY A 66 4.85 -4.57 1.56
C GLY A 66 5.88 -3.57 1.09
N PHE A 67 5.60 -2.26 1.17
CA PHE A 67 6.35 -1.06 0.72
C PHE A 67 7.87 -0.99 1.01
N LEU A 68 8.59 -2.07 0.74
CA LEU A 68 10.00 -2.29 0.98
C LEU A 68 10.75 -1.65 -0.19
N GLU A 69 11.68 -0.74 0.12
CA GLU A 69 12.50 -0.01 -0.86
C GLU A 69 11.71 0.90 -1.82
N VAL A 70 10.58 1.43 -1.36
CA VAL A 70 9.90 2.51 -2.07
C VAL A 70 10.85 3.70 -2.13
N ALA A 71 11.45 3.92 -3.29
CA ALA A 71 12.22 5.12 -3.58
C ALA A 71 11.40 6.35 -3.16
N PRO A 72 12.03 7.41 -2.61
CA PRO A 72 11.36 8.55 -1.98
C PRO A 72 10.37 9.34 -2.89
N LEU A 73 10.23 8.94 -4.15
CA LEU A 73 9.32 9.50 -5.16
C LEU A 73 7.91 8.87 -5.18
N CYS A 74 7.68 7.73 -4.51
CA CYS A 74 6.39 7.04 -4.54
C CYS A 74 5.32 7.42 -3.47
N PRO A 75 5.50 8.33 -2.49
CA PRO A 75 4.41 8.70 -1.57
C PRO A 75 3.20 9.35 -2.27
N PRO A 76 3.36 10.29 -3.24
CA PRO A 76 2.22 10.97 -3.86
C PRO A 76 1.29 10.04 -4.65
N ALA A 77 1.86 9.06 -5.33
CA ALA A 77 1.14 8.10 -6.16
C ALA A 77 0.36 7.05 -5.34
N ILE A 78 0.76 6.83 -4.08
CA ILE A 78 0.08 5.93 -3.14
C ILE A 78 -1.04 6.66 -2.38
N TYR A 79 -1.12 8.00 -2.41
CA TYR A 79 -2.23 8.70 -1.72
C TYR A 79 -3.61 8.32 -2.29
N PRO A 80 -3.87 8.31 -3.62
CA PRO A 80 -5.23 8.16 -4.14
C PRO A 80 -5.66 6.71 -4.47
N ILE A 81 -5.20 5.69 -3.74
CA ILE A 81 -5.56 4.29 -4.02
C ILE A 81 -6.48 3.69 -2.95
N CYS A 82 -7.62 3.11 -3.37
CA CYS A 82 -8.53 2.37 -2.48
C CYS A 82 -9.03 3.15 -1.24
N SER A 83 -10.04 4.02 -1.42
CA SER A 83 -10.71 4.79 -0.35
C SER A 83 -11.36 3.97 0.78
N ASN A 84 -11.32 2.65 0.67
CA ASN A 84 -11.94 1.69 1.58
C ASN A 84 -10.96 1.02 2.54
N LEU A 85 -9.69 1.43 2.52
CA LEU A 85 -8.65 0.91 3.41
C LEU A 85 -8.98 1.15 4.87
N THR A 86 -8.82 0.11 5.67
CA THR A 86 -8.99 0.11 7.12
C THR A 86 -7.68 -0.24 7.85
N SER A 87 -6.73 -0.85 7.13
CA SER A 87 -5.44 -1.27 7.65
C SER A 87 -4.34 -0.93 6.65
N LEU A 88 -3.25 -0.32 7.10
CA LEU A 88 -2.07 -0.05 6.29
C LEU A 88 -0.81 -0.40 7.09
N ASN A 89 0.15 -1.05 6.46
CA ASN A 89 1.42 -1.39 7.08
C ASN A 89 2.60 -0.78 6.31
N LEU A 90 3.18 0.27 6.88
CA LEU A 90 4.35 0.99 6.43
C LEU A 90 5.61 0.65 7.23
N SER A 91 5.59 -0.37 8.09
CA SER A 91 6.75 -0.75 8.92
C SER A 91 7.97 -1.25 8.13
N TYR A 92 7.81 -1.44 6.82
CA TYR A 92 8.89 -1.78 5.88
C TYR A 92 9.34 -0.58 5.02
N ALA A 93 8.75 0.60 5.22
CA ALA A 93 9.01 1.83 4.45
C ALA A 93 9.69 2.90 5.34
N PRO A 94 11.02 2.83 5.55
CA PRO A 94 11.72 3.66 6.52
C PRO A 94 11.82 5.16 6.14
N GLY A 95 11.33 5.58 4.97
CA GLY A 95 11.41 6.97 4.48
C GLY A 95 10.16 7.82 4.67
N MET A 96 9.08 7.29 5.26
CA MET A 96 7.86 8.05 5.51
C MET A 96 7.85 8.63 6.92
N HIS A 97 7.90 9.96 7.06
CA HIS A 97 7.97 10.65 8.35
C HIS A 97 6.90 11.74 8.50
N GLY A 98 6.58 12.05 9.76
CA GLY A 98 5.84 13.24 10.21
C GLY A 98 4.69 13.68 9.30
N ASP A 99 4.93 14.75 8.55
CA ASP A 99 3.93 15.43 7.72
C ASP A 99 3.33 14.54 6.62
N GLU A 100 4.12 13.65 6.01
CA GLU A 100 3.62 12.72 4.99
C GLU A 100 2.67 11.69 5.61
N LEU A 101 2.96 11.23 6.83
CA LEU A 101 2.07 10.34 7.56
C LEU A 101 0.76 11.05 7.93
N ILE A 102 0.83 12.32 8.36
CA ILE A 102 -0.35 13.13 8.66
C ILE A 102 -1.22 13.30 7.41
N LYS A 103 -0.63 13.67 6.26
CA LYS A 103 -1.35 13.77 4.98
C LYS A 103 -2.00 12.44 4.58
N LEU A 104 -1.30 11.32 4.78
CA LEU A 104 -1.82 9.98 4.51
C LEU A 104 -3.06 9.67 5.34
N ILE A 105 -2.98 9.90 6.65
CA ILE A 105 -4.09 9.67 7.57
C ILE A 105 -5.29 10.54 7.20
N HIS A 106 -5.04 11.81 6.82
CA HIS A 106 -6.10 12.71 6.37
C HIS A 106 -6.74 12.24 5.05
N HIS A 107 -6.00 11.58 4.16
CA HIS A 107 -6.55 11.05 2.92
C HIS A 107 -7.43 9.81 3.17
N TYR A 108 -6.94 8.87 4.00
CA TYR A 108 -7.62 7.59 4.24
C TYR A 108 -8.63 7.67 5.39
N LYS A 109 -9.80 8.27 5.12
CA LYS A 109 -10.87 8.49 6.12
C LYS A 109 -11.40 7.24 6.83
N LYS A 110 -11.20 6.05 6.25
CA LYS A 110 -11.65 4.77 6.83
C LYS A 110 -10.54 4.00 7.55
N LEU A 111 -9.32 4.54 7.55
CA LEU A 111 -8.15 3.89 8.15
C LEU A 111 -8.35 3.79 9.66
N ARG A 112 -8.15 2.60 10.22
CA ARG A 112 -8.28 2.30 11.66
C ARG A 112 -6.98 1.77 12.26
N ARG A 113 -6.17 1.09 11.45
CA ARG A 113 -4.90 0.49 11.87
C ARG A 113 -3.79 0.93 10.95
N LEU A 114 -2.73 1.47 11.52
CA LEU A 114 -1.55 1.91 10.81
C LEU A 114 -0.31 1.34 11.51
N TRP A 115 0.44 0.50 10.82
CA TRP A 115 1.73 0.01 11.32
C TRP A 115 2.84 0.87 10.74
N ILE A 116 3.72 1.36 11.60
CA ILE A 116 4.91 2.13 11.23
C ILE A 116 6.16 1.50 11.85
N LEU A 117 7.32 1.93 11.37
CA LEU A 117 8.60 1.62 11.99
C LEU A 117 8.98 2.80 12.88
N ASP A 118 9.04 2.57 14.19
CA ASP A 118 9.56 3.54 15.15
C ASP A 118 11.07 3.34 15.31
N CYS A 119 11.81 4.45 15.29
CA CYS A 119 13.27 4.49 15.34
C CYS A 119 13.69 5.36 16.52
N ASN A 120 13.82 4.78 17.72
CA ASN A 120 14.30 5.47 18.90
C ASN A 120 15.69 4.96 19.30
N GLY A 121 16.69 5.84 19.28
CA GLY A 121 18.05 5.52 19.74
C GLY A 121 18.72 4.35 19.01
N GLY A 122 18.44 4.17 17.70
CA GLY A 122 18.98 3.06 16.90
C GLY A 122 18.24 1.72 17.04
N HIS A 123 17.29 1.62 17.97
CA HIS A 123 16.37 0.49 18.06
C HIS A 123 15.19 0.71 17.11
N LYS A 124 14.87 -0.33 16.34
CA LYS A 124 13.76 -0.35 15.39
C LYS A 124 12.67 -1.25 15.90
N GLU A 125 11.50 -0.70 16.19
CA GLU A 125 10.33 -1.46 16.66
C GLU A 125 9.12 -1.18 15.76
N ARG A 126 8.27 -2.18 15.58
CA ARG A 126 7.01 -2.01 14.86
C ARG A 126 5.95 -1.50 15.81
N SER A 127 5.44 -0.32 15.51
CA SER A 127 4.40 0.33 16.32
C SER A 127 3.07 0.32 15.59
N LEU A 128 2.02 -0.10 16.28
CA LEU A 128 0.63 -0.03 15.80
C LEU A 128 -0.02 1.26 16.31
N ILE A 129 -0.39 2.13 15.38
CA ILE A 129 -1.23 3.30 15.63
C ILE A 129 -2.68 2.90 15.36
N THR A 130 -3.53 3.06 16.39
CA THR A 130 -4.98 2.94 16.23
C THR A 130 -5.55 4.32 15.93
N ILE A 131 -6.16 4.47 14.76
CA ILE A 131 -6.79 5.72 14.35
C ILE A 131 -8.26 5.62 14.74
N LEU A 132 -8.64 6.43 15.72
CA LEU A 132 -10.04 6.62 16.06
C LEU A 132 -10.65 7.45 14.93
N ALA A 133 -11.67 6.89 14.29
CA ALA A 133 -12.44 7.64 13.31
C ALA A 133 -13.15 8.78 14.05
N ASN A 134 -12.71 10.02 13.86
CA ASN A 134 -13.57 11.15 14.17
C ASN A 134 -14.71 11.13 13.15
N CYS A 135 -15.93 10.98 13.67
CA CYS A 135 -17.19 11.08 12.94
C CYS A 135 -17.29 12.41 12.19
#